data_AF-A0A9D9RES9-F1
#
_entry.id   AF-A0A9D9RES9-F1
#
_cell.length_a   1.000
_cell.length_b   1.000
_cell.length_c   1.000
_cell.angle_alpha   90.00
_cell.angle_beta   90.00
_cell.angle_gamma   90.00
#
_symmetry.space_group_name_H-M   'P 1'
#
loop_
_entity.id
_entity.type
_entity.pdbx_description
1 polymer ?
#
loop_
_entity_poly.entity_id
_entity_poly.type
_entity_poly.pdbx_seq_one_letter_code
_entity_poly.pdbx_strand_id
1 'polypeptide(L)'
;TRLGELYEQENAVRVDAIVSSALLRQIFYTGSPLHDGAVVIRDGRVAAARVHIALSDNYHLRRDFGLRHRAAVGASEMGDAIAVVVSEERGTISIAVDGVLHVLGNSDSLRTHLHRLLGVVEGDDRRSILGWFKRLFRQGKETDSDEQNQKLKHAVPPAAKVEDDELDHDSIAVEDPEMAESRSRGKQRKFLRRRSTGLWLTRRQRIGLAILSVVIASFMWVFVQVSVNPVTTKTFSVPLAHYGLEKAHERGFGVQNFPVANVQVTLRGRQQVLDGIAPGKIAAYIDVSEVSSVGLVRLPVIIDTETLLYTRTELLLPDSVAVNVYERVPQTLD
;
A
#
# COMPACT_ATOMS: atom_id res chain seq x y z
N THR A 1 9.92 0.64 6.48
CA THR A 1 9.62 -0.33 5.40
C THR A 1 10.78 -1.29 5.30
N ARG A 2 10.55 -2.59 5.08
CA ARG A 2 11.63 -3.60 4.94
C ARG A 2 12.64 -3.25 3.83
N LEU A 3 12.26 -2.38 2.89
CA LEU A 3 13.18 -1.82 1.89
C LEU A 3 14.30 -0.94 2.45
N GLY A 4 14.20 -0.45 3.69
CA GLY A 4 15.28 0.32 4.32
C GLY A 4 16.59 -0.48 4.45
N GLU A 5 16.47 -1.79 4.66
CA GLU A 5 17.60 -2.70 4.81
C GLU A 5 18.31 -2.99 3.47
N LEU A 6 17.63 -2.78 2.34
CA LEU A 6 18.15 -3.15 1.02
C LEU A 6 19.34 -2.29 0.58
N TYR A 7 19.39 -1.02 0.97
CA TYR A 7 20.55 -0.16 0.66
C TYR A 7 21.63 -0.19 1.76
N GLU A 8 21.47 -1.04 2.78
CA GLU A 8 22.49 -1.32 3.81
C GLU A 8 23.21 -2.64 3.58
N GLN A 9 22.86 -3.37 2.51
CA GLN A 9 23.53 -4.60 2.10
C GLN A 9 25.01 -4.33 1.77
N GLU A 10 25.90 -5.27 2.08
CA GLU A 10 27.35 -5.15 1.84
C GLU A 10 27.71 -4.91 0.37
N ASN A 11 26.92 -5.44 -0.56
CA ASN A 11 27.10 -5.30 -2.00
C ASN A 11 26.46 -4.03 -2.58
N ALA A 12 25.60 -3.34 -1.83
CA ALA A 12 24.95 -2.12 -2.29
C ALA A 12 25.92 -0.95 -2.24
N VAL A 13 25.93 -0.14 -3.30
CA VAL A 13 26.77 1.06 -3.36
C VAL A 13 25.91 2.26 -3.01
N ARG A 14 26.22 2.92 -1.89
CA ARG A 14 25.57 4.19 -1.51
C ARG A 14 25.98 5.29 -2.48
N VAL A 15 24.98 5.95 -3.06
CA VAL A 15 25.19 7.01 -4.07
C VAL A 15 24.81 8.37 -3.50
N ASP A 16 23.70 8.44 -2.77
CA ASP A 16 23.12 9.66 -2.20
C ASP A 16 23.16 10.89 -3.13
N ALA A 17 22.63 10.74 -4.34
CA ALA A 17 22.65 11.80 -5.36
C ALA A 17 21.25 12.27 -5.75
N ILE A 18 21.18 13.48 -6.32
CA ILE A 18 19.95 13.99 -6.92
C ILE A 18 19.57 13.10 -8.11
N VAL A 19 18.28 12.74 -8.20
CA VAL A 19 17.77 11.95 -9.32
C VAL A 19 17.90 12.76 -10.62
N SER A 20 18.64 12.23 -11.58
CA SER A 20 18.75 12.81 -12.92
C SER A 20 18.77 11.71 -13.99
N SER A 21 18.28 12.04 -15.19
CA SER A 21 18.27 11.10 -16.32
C SER A 21 19.69 10.71 -16.77
N ALA A 22 20.66 11.59 -16.62
CA ALA A 22 22.07 11.31 -16.91
C ALA A 22 22.64 10.28 -15.91
N LEU A 23 22.38 10.47 -14.61
CA LEU A 23 22.83 9.55 -13.57
C LEU A 23 22.23 8.15 -13.74
N LEU A 24 20.91 8.05 -13.94
CA LEU A 24 20.24 6.76 -14.10
C LEU A 24 20.75 6.01 -15.34
N ARG A 25 20.98 6.71 -16.47
CA ARG A 25 21.58 6.11 -17.66
C ARG A 25 22.99 5.59 -17.40
N GLN A 26 23.81 6.33 -16.66
CA GLN A 26 25.17 5.91 -16.33
C GLN A 26 25.20 4.71 -15.38
N ILE A 27 24.27 4.64 -14.42
CA ILE A 27 24.17 3.49 -13.51
C ILE A 27 23.84 2.21 -14.28
N PHE A 28 22.83 2.26 -15.17
CA PHE A 28 22.39 1.09 -15.94
C PHE A 28 23.20 0.84 -17.23
N TYR A 29 24.28 1.57 -17.47
CA TYR A 29 25.18 1.30 -18.58
C TYR A 29 25.88 -0.05 -18.37
N THR A 30 25.83 -0.96 -19.33
CA THR A 30 26.35 -2.34 -19.20
C THR A 30 27.84 -2.42 -18.81
N GLY A 31 28.64 -1.40 -19.13
CA GLY A 31 30.05 -1.33 -18.72
C GLY A 31 30.28 -0.76 -17.31
N SER A 32 29.23 -0.30 -16.62
CA SER A 32 29.32 0.28 -15.29
C SER A 32 29.27 -0.82 -14.22
N PRO A 33 30.16 -0.85 -13.21
CA PRO A 33 30.06 -1.80 -12.10
C PRO A 33 28.74 -1.73 -11.29
N LEU A 34 27.94 -0.68 -11.49
CA LEU A 34 26.68 -0.42 -10.79
C LEU A 34 25.44 -0.98 -11.48
N HIS A 35 25.57 -1.48 -12.72
CA HIS A 35 24.41 -1.87 -13.54
C HIS A 35 23.73 -3.17 -13.08
N ASP A 36 24.47 -4.01 -12.35
CA ASP A 36 24.02 -5.32 -11.92
C ASP A 36 23.23 -5.23 -10.61
N GLY A 37 21.92 -5.04 -10.74
CA GLY A 37 20.98 -4.97 -9.62
C GLY A 37 19.98 -3.81 -9.77
N ALA A 38 19.36 -3.46 -8.65
CA ALA A 38 18.37 -2.40 -8.58
C ALA A 38 18.97 -1.07 -8.12
N VAL A 39 18.28 0.01 -8.47
CA VAL A 39 18.50 1.36 -7.95
C VAL A 39 17.36 1.71 -7.03
N VAL A 40 17.68 2.15 -5.81
CA VAL A 40 16.71 2.57 -4.81
C VAL A 40 16.63 4.08 -4.81
N ILE A 41 15.43 4.61 -5.12
CA ILE A 41 15.13 6.03 -5.03
C ILE A 41 14.25 6.25 -3.81
N ARG A 42 14.66 7.18 -2.95
CA ARG A 42 13.94 7.51 -1.72
C ARG A 42 14.08 9.00 -1.43
N ASP A 43 12.99 9.62 -0.98
CA ASP A 43 12.96 11.05 -0.62
C ASP A 43 13.49 11.97 -1.74
N GLY A 44 13.24 11.60 -3.01
CA GLY A 44 13.69 12.34 -4.18
C GLY A 44 15.18 12.20 -4.52
N ARG A 45 15.89 11.26 -3.88
CA ARG A 45 17.32 11.00 -4.07
C ARG A 45 17.58 9.54 -4.47
N VAL A 46 18.64 9.32 -5.23
CA VAL A 46 19.18 7.98 -5.47
C VAL A 46 19.94 7.56 -4.21
N ALA A 47 19.33 6.72 -3.37
CA ALA A 47 19.92 6.28 -2.11
C ALA A 47 21.10 5.32 -2.36
N ALA A 48 20.86 4.30 -3.19
CA ALA A 48 21.88 3.32 -3.55
C ALA A 48 21.63 2.69 -4.93
N ALA A 49 22.68 2.09 -5.48
CA ALA A 49 22.68 1.28 -6.69
C ALA A 49 23.26 -0.11 -6.39
N ARG A 50 23.18 -1.03 -7.36
CA ARG A 50 23.64 -2.43 -7.22
C ARG A 50 22.97 -3.20 -6.07
N VAL A 51 21.72 -2.83 -5.78
CA VAL A 51 20.94 -3.42 -4.70
C VAL A 51 20.38 -4.77 -5.15
N HIS A 52 20.58 -5.83 -4.36
CA HIS A 52 19.99 -7.13 -4.65
C HIS A 52 18.59 -7.23 -4.04
N ILE A 53 17.63 -7.61 -4.87
CA ILE A 53 16.25 -7.80 -4.49
C ILE A 53 15.91 -9.28 -4.56
N ALA A 54 15.22 -9.79 -3.53
CA ALA A 54 14.70 -11.15 -3.53
C ALA A 54 13.76 -11.34 -4.73
N LEU A 55 13.92 -12.44 -5.45
CA LEU A 55 13.05 -12.76 -6.56
C LEU A 55 11.71 -13.26 -6.03
N SER A 56 10.61 -12.84 -6.66
CA SER A 56 9.30 -13.40 -6.36
C SER A 56 9.20 -14.85 -6.85
N ASP A 57 8.63 -15.71 -6.00
CA ASP A 57 8.26 -17.10 -6.32
C ASP A 57 6.87 -17.20 -6.97
N ASN A 58 6.26 -16.07 -7.35
CA ASN A 58 4.91 -16.05 -7.89
C ASN A 58 4.83 -16.76 -9.25
N TYR A 59 4.29 -17.99 -9.23
CA TYR A 59 4.10 -18.84 -10.40
C TYR A 59 3.17 -18.27 -11.47
N HIS A 60 2.41 -17.20 -11.17
CA HIS A 60 1.56 -16.51 -12.13
C HIS A 60 2.32 -15.57 -13.08
N LEU A 61 3.62 -15.35 -12.86
CA LEU A 61 4.44 -14.60 -13.81
C LEU A 61 4.60 -15.42 -15.10
N ARG A 62 4.25 -14.82 -16.25
CA ARG A 62 4.44 -15.46 -17.58
C ARG A 62 5.88 -15.95 -17.70
N ARG A 63 6.08 -17.14 -18.27
CA ARG A 63 7.41 -17.76 -18.47
C ARG A 63 8.38 -16.87 -19.25
N ASP A 64 7.86 -15.95 -20.06
CA ASP A 64 8.60 -14.97 -20.85
C ASP A 64 9.33 -13.90 -20.00
N PHE A 65 9.04 -13.77 -18.71
CA PHE A 65 9.61 -12.72 -17.87
C PHE A 65 10.95 -13.13 -17.25
N GLY A 66 11.99 -12.38 -17.58
CA GLY A 66 13.36 -12.57 -17.05
C GLY A 66 13.54 -12.20 -15.56
N LEU A 67 14.77 -12.34 -15.08
CA LEU A 67 15.14 -12.13 -13.66
C LEU A 67 14.80 -10.74 -13.14
N ARG A 68 14.96 -9.68 -13.96
CA ARG A 68 14.64 -8.30 -13.57
C ARG A 68 13.15 -8.11 -13.24
N HIS A 69 12.26 -8.79 -13.97
CA HIS A 69 10.82 -8.73 -13.72
C HIS A 69 10.47 -9.46 -12.42
N ARG A 70 11.07 -10.62 -12.17
CA ARG A 70 10.88 -11.35 -10.90
C ARG A 70 11.39 -10.56 -9.70
N ALA A 71 12.53 -9.86 -9.85
CA ALA A 71 13.06 -8.95 -8.85
C ALA A 71 12.12 -7.76 -8.61
N ALA A 72 11.56 -7.15 -9.67
CA ALA A 72 10.62 -6.05 -9.54
C ALA A 72 9.36 -6.46 -8.77
N VAL A 73 8.80 -7.65 -9.06
CA VAL A 73 7.66 -8.19 -8.31
C VAL A 73 8.05 -8.44 -6.86
N GLY A 74 9.18 -9.10 -6.60
CA GLY A 74 9.66 -9.35 -5.24
C GLY A 74 9.86 -8.06 -4.43
N ALA A 75 10.38 -7.00 -5.06
CA ALA A 75 10.49 -5.67 -4.44
C ALA A 75 9.14 -5.16 -3.94
N SER A 76 8.11 -5.30 -4.78
CA SER A 76 6.75 -4.85 -4.51
C SER A 76 5.96 -5.77 -3.56
N GLU A 77 6.40 -7.02 -3.35
CA GLU A 77 5.84 -7.93 -2.34
C GLU A 77 6.42 -7.66 -0.94
N MET A 78 7.68 -7.21 -0.88
CA MET A 78 8.37 -6.93 0.39
C MET A 78 7.87 -5.66 1.10
N GLY A 79 7.17 -4.77 0.39
CA GLY A 79 6.67 -3.52 0.93
C GLY A 79 5.87 -2.69 -0.08
N ASP A 80 5.69 -1.40 0.23
CA ASP A 80 4.95 -0.41 -0.57
C ASP A 80 5.79 0.18 -1.73
N ALA A 81 6.80 -0.55 -2.19
CA ALA A 81 7.67 -0.08 -3.26
C ALA A 81 6.98 -0.16 -4.62
N ILE A 82 7.14 0.90 -5.40
CA ILE A 82 6.82 0.92 -6.82
C ILE A 82 8.09 0.57 -7.57
N ALA A 83 8.13 -0.59 -8.22
CA ALA A 83 9.28 -1.02 -9.00
C ALA A 83 9.02 -0.81 -10.49
N VAL A 84 9.94 -0.14 -11.17
CA VAL A 84 9.91 0.05 -12.62
C VAL A 84 11.00 -0.82 -13.25
N VAL A 85 10.64 -1.60 -14.27
CA VAL A 85 11.56 -2.49 -14.96
C VAL A 85 11.46 -2.28 -16.47
N VAL A 86 12.61 -2.35 -17.14
CA VAL A 86 12.70 -2.36 -18.59
C VAL A 86 13.28 -3.71 -19.02
N SER A 87 12.59 -4.39 -19.92
CA SER A 87 13.06 -5.65 -20.48
C SER A 87 14.32 -5.42 -21.31
N GLU A 88 15.40 -6.12 -20.98
CA GLU A 88 16.66 -6.06 -21.73
C GLU A 88 16.52 -6.63 -23.14
N GLU A 89 15.67 -7.65 -23.30
CA GLU A 89 15.47 -8.33 -24.59
C GLU A 89 14.52 -7.56 -25.51
N ARG A 90 13.43 -7.02 -24.95
CA ARG A 90 12.29 -6.47 -25.73
C ARG A 90 12.15 -4.96 -25.63
N GLY A 91 12.87 -4.31 -24.71
CA GLY A 91 12.70 -2.89 -24.40
C GLY A 91 11.34 -2.54 -23.76
N THR A 92 10.49 -3.51 -23.47
CA THR A 92 9.16 -3.30 -22.89
C THR A 92 9.29 -2.76 -21.47
N ILE A 93 8.53 -1.71 -21.16
CA ILE A 93 8.47 -1.10 -19.83
C ILE A 93 7.40 -1.84 -19.03
N SER A 94 7.66 -2.14 -17.76
CA SER A 94 6.67 -2.68 -16.85
C SER A 94 6.80 -2.03 -15.47
N ILE A 95 5.69 -2.02 -14.73
CA ILE A 95 5.63 -1.51 -13.37
C ILE A 95 5.10 -2.62 -12.46
N ALA A 96 5.76 -2.85 -11.33
CA ALA A 96 5.32 -3.79 -10.32
C ALA A 96 4.88 -3.04 -9.05
N VAL A 97 3.67 -3.35 -8.58
CA VAL A 97 3.05 -2.75 -7.40
C VAL A 97 2.26 -3.83 -6.68
N ASP A 98 2.45 -3.94 -5.36
CA ASP A 98 1.73 -4.90 -4.50
C ASP A 98 1.78 -6.35 -5.02
N GLY A 99 2.95 -6.77 -5.51
CA GLY A 99 3.20 -8.12 -6.03
C GLY A 99 2.61 -8.44 -7.39
N VAL A 100 2.08 -7.44 -8.12
CA VAL A 100 1.55 -7.61 -9.48
C VAL A 100 2.37 -6.81 -10.48
N LEU A 101 2.71 -7.44 -11.61
CA LEU A 101 3.44 -6.83 -12.72
C LEU A 101 2.47 -6.38 -13.82
N HIS A 102 2.57 -5.12 -14.23
CA HIS A 102 1.80 -4.52 -15.31
C HIS A 102 2.72 -4.13 -16.44
N VAL A 103 2.47 -4.66 -17.64
CA VAL A 103 3.20 -4.29 -18.85
C VAL A 103 2.61 -2.99 -19.41
N LEU A 104 3.46 -2.05 -19.75
CA LEU A 104 3.06 -0.74 -20.25
C LEU A 104 3.40 -0.62 -21.74
N GLY A 105 2.49 -0.02 -22.51
CA GLY A 105 2.67 0.15 -23.96
C GLY A 105 3.67 1.24 -24.34
N ASN A 106 3.78 2.31 -23.56
CA ASN A 106 4.65 3.45 -23.86
C ASN A 106 5.16 4.18 -22.59
N SER A 107 6.07 5.14 -22.79
CA SER A 107 6.62 5.98 -21.72
C SER A 107 5.60 6.93 -21.10
N ASP A 108 4.58 7.34 -21.85
CA ASP A 108 3.54 8.26 -21.38
C ASP A 108 2.59 7.57 -20.39
N SER A 109 2.30 6.28 -20.64
CA SER A 109 1.61 5.40 -19.70
C SER A 109 2.42 5.29 -18.42
N LEU A 110 3.74 5.05 -18.50
CA LEU A 110 4.60 5.02 -17.30
C LEU A 110 4.52 6.33 -16.52
N ARG A 111 4.66 7.47 -17.20
CA ARG A 111 4.55 8.80 -16.58
C ARG A 111 3.21 8.97 -15.87
N THR A 112 2.11 8.62 -16.53
CA THR A 112 0.74 8.73 -15.97
C THR A 112 0.58 7.86 -14.73
N HIS A 113 1.06 6.61 -14.78
CA HIS A 113 1.00 5.70 -13.64
C HIS A 113 1.87 6.21 -12.48
N LEU A 114 3.09 6.67 -12.73
CA LEU A 114 3.97 7.20 -11.69
C LEU A 114 3.42 8.48 -11.04
N HIS A 115 2.87 9.43 -11.81
CA HIS A 115 2.23 10.63 -11.25
C HIS A 115 1.07 10.28 -10.33
N ARG A 116 0.24 9.32 -10.75
CA ARG A 116 -0.89 8.84 -9.95
C ARG A 116 -0.45 8.12 -8.69
N LEU A 117 0.55 7.24 -8.78
CA LEU A 117 1.02 6.43 -7.66
C LEU A 117 1.84 7.24 -6.65
N LEU A 118 2.64 8.20 -7.12
CA LEU A 118 3.47 9.06 -6.26
C LEU A 118 2.71 10.30 -5.75
N GLY A 119 1.46 10.50 -6.17
CA GLY A 119 0.61 11.60 -5.71
C GLY A 119 1.15 13.00 -6.09
N VAL A 120 1.92 13.09 -7.17
CA VAL A 120 2.44 14.38 -7.68
C VAL A 120 1.30 15.07 -8.42
N VAL A 121 0.44 15.76 -7.67
CA VAL A 121 -0.45 16.77 -8.22
C VAL A 121 0.38 18.06 -8.34
N GLU A 122 0.64 18.50 -9.58
CA GLU A 122 1.11 19.86 -9.84
C GLU A 122 0.00 20.84 -9.42
N GLY A 123 0.17 21.40 -8.22
CA GLY A 123 -0.76 22.33 -7.61
C GLY A 123 -0.34 22.59 -6.17
N ASP A 124 0.07 23.82 -5.93
CA ASP A 124 0.46 24.41 -4.66
C ASP A 124 -0.50 24.07 -3.51
N ASP A 125 -0.22 22.99 -2.75
CA ASP A 125 -0.81 22.80 -1.40
C ASP A 125 -0.06 21.78 -0.52
N ARG A 126 1.27 21.79 -0.59
CA ARG A 126 2.13 20.88 0.22
C ARG A 126 2.16 21.19 1.72
N ARG A 127 1.31 22.07 2.26
CA ARG A 127 1.25 22.36 3.71
C ARG A 127 0.03 21.76 4.43
N SER A 128 -0.97 21.24 3.71
CA SER A 128 -2.23 20.84 4.35
C SER A 128 -2.36 19.33 4.65
N ILE A 129 -1.72 18.46 3.88
CA ILE A 129 -1.96 17.00 3.96
C ILE A 129 -1.29 16.33 5.18
N LEU A 130 -0.07 16.76 5.55
CA LEU A 130 0.58 16.31 6.78
C LEU A 130 -0.15 16.86 8.03
N GLY A 131 -0.77 18.05 7.91
CA GLY A 131 -1.62 18.65 8.95
C GLY A 131 -2.96 17.94 9.12
N TRP A 132 -3.58 17.48 8.03
CA TRP A 132 -4.71 16.56 8.02
C TRP A 132 -4.33 15.26 8.73
N PHE A 133 -3.22 14.60 8.34
CA PHE A 133 -2.91 13.27 8.87
C PHE A 133 -2.53 13.33 10.35
N LYS A 134 -1.92 14.43 10.79
CA LYS A 134 -1.68 14.69 12.21
C LYS A 134 -2.97 15.00 12.99
N ARG A 135 -4.04 15.50 12.35
CA ARG A 135 -5.38 15.65 12.96
C ARG A 135 -6.17 14.34 12.96
N LEU A 136 -6.02 13.52 11.93
CA LEU A 136 -6.68 12.20 11.84
C LEU A 136 -6.02 11.15 12.77
N PHE A 137 -4.73 11.31 13.08
CA PHE A 137 -4.00 10.51 14.08
C PHE A 137 -3.83 11.22 15.44
N ARG A 138 -4.53 12.34 15.68
CA ARG A 138 -4.65 12.98 17.01
C ARG A 138 -6.12 13.10 17.41
N GLN A 139 -6.83 11.98 17.33
CA GLN A 139 -8.11 11.79 18.02
C GLN A 139 -8.05 10.44 18.74
N GLY A 140 -7.44 10.47 19.93
CA GLY A 140 -7.16 9.29 20.74
C GLY A 140 -6.10 9.47 21.83
N LYS A 141 -5.81 10.70 22.26
CA LYS A 141 -5.22 10.96 23.58
C LYS A 141 -5.45 12.41 24.01
N GLU A 142 -6.13 12.53 25.15
CA GLU A 142 -6.28 13.69 26.03
C GLU A 142 -7.17 14.86 25.56
N THR A 143 -8.34 14.90 26.19
CA THR A 143 -9.02 16.09 26.72
C THR A 143 -9.36 15.75 28.17
N ASP A 144 -9.33 16.64 29.13
CA ASP A 144 -8.50 17.82 29.37
C ASP A 144 -8.73 18.06 30.85
N SER A 145 -7.66 18.32 31.59
CA SER A 145 -7.77 18.82 32.94
C SER A 145 -8.02 20.33 32.83
N ASP A 146 -8.80 20.83 33.77
CA ASP A 146 -8.84 22.22 34.20
C ASP A 146 -9.89 23.12 33.52
N GLU A 147 -11.03 23.25 34.22
CA GLU A 147 -11.53 24.59 34.49
C GLU A 147 -12.09 24.72 35.90
N GLN A 148 -11.77 25.88 36.50
CA GLN A 148 -12.40 26.56 37.63
C GLN A 148 -11.90 26.30 39.06
N ASN A 149 -11.02 27.23 39.40
CA ASN A 149 -10.47 27.59 40.69
C ASN A 149 -11.39 28.67 41.33
N GLN A 150 -11.94 28.47 42.53
CA GLN A 150 -12.25 29.59 43.44
C GLN A 150 -12.58 29.19 44.89
N LYS A 151 -11.61 29.36 45.79
CA LYS A 151 -11.56 30.39 46.86
C LYS A 151 -10.40 30.07 47.81
N LEU A 152 -9.28 30.81 47.67
CA LEU A 152 -8.84 31.93 48.52
C LEU A 152 -8.34 31.47 49.92
N LYS A 153 -7.17 31.87 50.47
CA LYS A 153 -6.09 32.80 50.10
C LYS A 153 -4.97 32.70 51.18
N HIS A 154 -3.72 32.93 50.75
CA HIS A 154 -2.58 33.61 51.44
C HIS A 154 -2.05 33.03 52.78
N ALA A 155 -0.76 33.09 53.15
CA ALA A 155 0.32 34.02 52.79
C ALA A 155 1.73 33.36 52.90
N VAL A 156 2.73 34.12 52.45
CA VAL A 156 4.14 33.87 52.09
C VAL A 156 5.06 34.36 53.27
N PRO A 157 6.41 34.45 53.21
CA PRO A 157 7.59 33.53 53.15
C PRO A 157 8.46 33.67 54.47
N PRO A 158 9.83 33.59 54.61
CA PRO A 158 10.96 33.42 53.65
C PRO A 158 12.17 32.54 54.06
N ALA A 159 13.12 32.55 53.11
CA ALA A 159 14.47 31.99 53.03
C ALA A 159 15.49 32.37 54.12
N ALA A 160 16.57 31.57 54.24
CA ALA A 160 17.95 32.03 54.48
C ALA A 160 18.98 30.92 54.16
N LYS A 161 20.17 31.34 53.71
CA LYS A 161 21.39 30.60 53.33
C LYS A 161 22.26 30.20 54.55
N VAL A 162 23.38 29.51 54.27
CA VAL A 162 24.75 29.46 54.91
C VAL A 162 25.20 27.97 54.95
N GLU A 163 26.19 27.51 54.15
CA GLU A 163 27.67 27.49 54.40
C GLU A 163 28.00 26.72 55.70
N ASP A 164 28.94 25.79 55.88
CA ASP A 164 30.10 25.25 55.15
C ASP A 164 30.50 23.88 55.79
N ASP A 165 31.38 23.18 55.07
CA ASP A 165 32.54 22.39 55.53
C ASP A 165 32.47 21.04 56.30
N GLU A 166 33.19 20.09 55.66
CA GLU A 166 34.26 19.20 56.16
C GLU A 166 33.99 17.87 56.91
N LEU A 167 34.55 16.84 56.26
CA LEU A 167 35.43 15.75 56.74
C LEU A 167 34.87 14.48 57.39
N ASP A 168 35.07 13.38 56.64
CA ASP A 168 35.56 12.04 56.98
C ASP A 168 35.74 11.64 58.46
N HIS A 169 35.20 10.47 58.83
CA HIS A 169 36.03 9.33 59.24
C HIS A 169 35.23 8.01 59.39
N ASP A 170 35.87 6.94 58.91
CA ASP A 170 35.65 5.53 59.26
C ASP A 170 35.59 5.28 60.78
N SER A 171 34.74 4.33 61.22
CA SER A 171 35.16 3.17 62.05
C SER A 171 33.98 2.36 62.64
N ILE A 172 33.87 1.10 62.19
CA ILE A 172 33.84 -0.20 62.91
C ILE A 172 33.43 -0.28 64.41
N ALA A 173 32.68 -1.37 64.71
CA ALA A 173 32.52 -2.15 65.97
C ALA A 173 31.54 -1.60 67.04
N VAL A 174 30.42 -2.29 67.35
CA VAL A 174 30.19 -3.52 68.14
C VAL A 174 29.90 -3.21 69.63
N GLU A 175 28.85 -3.91 70.13
CA GLU A 175 28.44 -4.18 71.52
C GLU A 175 27.32 -3.33 72.20
N ASP A 176 26.21 -4.05 72.43
CA ASP A 176 25.04 -3.89 73.34
C ASP A 176 25.45 -3.74 74.83
N PRO A 177 24.53 -3.70 75.82
CA PRO A 177 23.16 -3.16 75.92
C PRO A 177 22.95 -2.34 77.23
N GLU A 178 21.86 -1.58 77.39
CA GLU A 178 21.18 -1.49 78.71
C GLU A 178 19.81 -0.80 78.69
N MET A 179 19.00 -1.19 79.66
CA MET A 179 17.55 -1.08 79.81
C MET A 179 17.03 0.31 80.21
N ALA A 180 15.84 0.70 79.70
CA ALA A 180 14.81 1.32 80.54
C ALA A 180 13.43 1.32 79.82
N GLU A 181 12.45 0.66 80.46
CA GLU A 181 11.04 0.62 80.07
C GLU A 181 10.36 2.00 80.16
N SER A 182 9.53 2.35 79.18
CA SER A 182 8.19 2.85 79.48
C SER A 182 7.21 2.57 78.33
N ARG A 183 6.03 2.10 78.73
CA ARG A 183 4.96 1.57 77.89
C ARG A 183 4.21 2.70 77.16
N SER A 184 3.97 2.55 75.85
CA SER A 184 2.68 2.97 75.28
C SER A 184 2.29 2.16 74.05
N ARG A 185 1.00 1.84 73.98
CA ARG A 185 0.37 0.86 73.10
C ARG A 185 0.27 1.34 71.66
N GLY A 186 0.64 0.45 70.73
CA GLY A 186 -0.26 0.06 69.64
C GLY A 186 -0.13 0.82 68.32
N LYS A 187 0.63 0.23 67.39
CA LYS A 187 0.11 -0.19 66.07
C LYS A 187 1.20 -0.96 65.31
N GLN A 188 1.06 -2.28 65.30
CA GLN A 188 1.68 -3.12 64.29
C GLN A 188 1.19 -2.67 62.90
N ARG A 189 2.04 -1.99 62.14
CA ARG A 189 1.93 -2.03 60.68
C ARG A 189 2.82 -3.17 60.20
N LYS A 190 2.22 -4.37 60.17
CA LYS A 190 2.69 -5.48 59.34
C LYS A 190 2.93 -4.93 57.94
N PHE A 191 4.19 -4.91 57.50
CA PHE A 191 4.52 -4.86 56.09
C PHE A 191 3.78 -6.03 55.43
N LEU A 192 2.70 -5.75 54.72
CA LEU A 192 2.16 -6.66 53.73
C LEU A 192 3.25 -6.82 52.67
N ARG A 193 4.09 -7.85 52.84
CA ARG A 193 4.78 -8.49 51.72
C ARG A 193 3.69 -8.78 50.71
N ARG A 194 3.63 -7.97 49.66
CA ARG A 194 2.82 -8.21 48.48
C ARG A 194 3.34 -9.54 47.93
N ARG A 195 2.70 -10.63 48.32
CA ARG A 195 2.86 -11.94 47.69
C ARG A 195 2.40 -11.73 46.25
N SER A 196 3.34 -11.39 45.37
CA SER A 196 3.13 -11.75 43.97
C SER A 196 3.03 -13.26 43.98
N THR A 197 1.83 -13.78 43.86
CA THR A 197 1.58 -15.18 43.49
C THR A 197 2.14 -15.35 42.09
N GLY A 198 3.46 -15.44 41.99
CA GLY A 198 4.11 -16.04 40.85
C GLY A 198 3.68 -17.49 40.90
N LEU A 199 2.58 -17.81 40.22
CA LEU A 199 2.36 -19.17 39.78
C LEU A 199 3.60 -19.48 38.95
N TRP A 200 4.53 -20.25 39.52
CA TRP A 200 5.66 -20.79 38.80
C TRP A 200 5.12 -21.82 37.81
N LEU A 201 4.54 -21.32 36.72
CA LEU A 201 4.14 -22.13 35.59
C LEU A 201 5.40 -22.79 35.06
N THR A 202 5.36 -24.11 34.99
CA THR A 202 6.44 -24.93 34.45
C THR A 202 6.79 -24.45 33.04
N ARG A 203 8.04 -24.62 32.59
CA ARG A 203 8.46 -24.21 31.23
C ARG A 203 7.51 -24.72 30.14
N ARG A 204 6.95 -25.93 30.31
CA ARG A 204 5.95 -26.52 29.42
C ARG A 204 4.64 -25.73 29.36
N GLN A 205 4.14 -25.25 30.49
CA GLN A 205 2.90 -24.46 30.54
C GLN A 205 3.09 -23.06 29.96
N ARG A 206 4.27 -22.44 30.13
CA ARG A 206 4.58 -21.14 29.51
C ARG A 206 4.65 -21.23 27.99
N ILE A 207 5.28 -22.30 27.48
CA ILE A 207 5.33 -22.58 26.04
C ILE A 207 3.91 -22.87 25.51
N GLY A 208 3.11 -23.64 26.24
CA GLY A 208 1.70 -23.90 25.89
C GLY A 208 0.87 -22.63 25.78
N LEU A 209 0.98 -21.71 26.75
CA LEU A 209 0.30 -20.41 26.73
C LEU A 209 0.78 -19.51 25.58
N ALA A 210 2.07 -19.52 25.25
CA ALA A 210 2.62 -18.76 24.13
C ALA A 210 2.13 -19.29 22.77
N ILE A 211 2.02 -20.61 22.61
CA ILE A 211 1.45 -21.21 21.40
C ILE A 211 -0.04 -20.83 21.30
N LEU A 212 -0.79 -20.95 22.40
CA LEU A 212 -2.20 -20.60 22.43
C LEU A 212 -2.45 -19.11 22.09
N SER A 213 -1.61 -18.19 22.58
CA SER A 213 -1.76 -16.77 22.26
C SER A 213 -1.49 -16.47 20.78
N VAL A 214 -0.51 -17.13 20.17
CA VAL A 214 -0.22 -17.00 18.73
C VAL A 214 -1.38 -17.56 17.89
N VAL A 215 -1.97 -18.68 18.30
CA VAL A 215 -3.15 -19.26 17.61
C VAL A 215 -4.34 -18.31 17.67
N ILE A 216 -4.64 -17.75 18.85
CA ILE A 216 -5.73 -16.78 19.04
C ILE A 216 -5.46 -15.51 18.23
N ALA A 217 -4.22 -15.01 18.23
CA ALA A 217 -3.84 -13.83 17.46
C ALA A 217 -3.96 -14.06 15.94
N SER A 218 -3.54 -15.23 15.45
CA SER A 218 -3.70 -15.63 14.05
C SER A 218 -5.18 -15.72 13.66
N PHE A 219 -6.00 -16.35 14.49
CA PHE A 219 -7.44 -16.46 14.26
C PHE A 219 -8.12 -15.08 14.25
N MET A 220 -7.77 -14.22 15.19
CA MET A 220 -8.29 -12.85 15.25
C MET A 220 -7.83 -12.02 14.05
N TRP A 221 -6.59 -12.18 13.59
CA TRP A 221 -6.09 -11.51 12.38
C TRP A 221 -6.86 -11.95 11.14
N VAL A 222 -7.07 -13.26 10.94
CA VAL A 222 -7.88 -13.80 9.84
C VAL A 222 -9.33 -13.30 9.93
N PHE A 223 -9.92 -13.29 11.13
CA PHE A 223 -11.27 -12.82 11.35
C PHE A 223 -11.44 -11.34 10.99
N VAL A 224 -10.48 -10.49 11.37
CA VAL A 224 -10.46 -9.07 10.99
C VAL A 224 -10.35 -8.92 9.46
N GLN A 225 -9.48 -9.69 8.79
CA GLN A 225 -9.37 -9.63 7.33
C GLN A 225 -10.68 -10.00 6.61
N VAL A 226 -11.37 -11.04 7.09
CA VAL A 226 -12.65 -11.48 6.51
C VAL A 226 -13.79 -10.50 6.79
N SER A 227 -13.81 -9.87 7.97
CA SER A 227 -14.90 -8.97 8.38
C SER A 227 -14.78 -7.55 7.84
N VAL A 228 -13.57 -7.03 7.66
CA VAL A 228 -13.35 -5.63 7.26
C VAL A 228 -13.41 -5.44 5.74
N ASN A 229 -12.97 -6.43 4.94
CA ASN A 229 -12.94 -6.28 3.49
C ASN A 229 -13.29 -7.60 2.77
N PRO A 230 -14.57 -8.03 2.82
CA PRO A 230 -15.00 -9.25 2.15
C PRO A 230 -14.89 -9.13 0.63
N VAL A 231 -14.77 -10.29 -0.03
CA VAL A 231 -14.88 -10.37 -1.50
C VAL A 231 -16.35 -10.35 -1.86
N THR A 232 -16.78 -9.29 -2.52
CA THR A 232 -18.17 -9.07 -2.94
C THR A 232 -18.28 -8.94 -4.45
N THR A 233 -19.50 -8.88 -4.95
CA THR A 233 -19.83 -8.66 -6.36
C THR A 233 -20.61 -7.36 -6.47
N LYS A 234 -20.30 -6.57 -7.50
CA LYS A 234 -20.96 -5.29 -7.76
C LYS A 234 -21.22 -5.13 -9.25
N THR A 235 -22.44 -4.72 -9.58
CA THR A 235 -22.87 -4.49 -10.96
C THR A 235 -22.75 -3.02 -11.31
N PHE A 236 -22.12 -2.74 -12.44
CA PHE A 236 -21.94 -1.42 -13.01
C PHE A 236 -22.73 -1.33 -14.30
N SER A 237 -23.40 -0.20 -14.52
CA SER A 237 -23.99 0.14 -15.82
C SER A 237 -23.00 1.00 -16.59
N VAL A 238 -22.55 0.49 -17.72
CA VAL A 238 -21.46 1.06 -18.51
C VAL A 238 -21.97 1.39 -19.90
N PRO A 239 -21.71 2.60 -20.45
CA PRO A 239 -22.10 2.93 -21.80
C PRO A 239 -21.33 2.08 -22.81
N LEU A 240 -22.03 1.65 -23.86
CA LEU A 240 -21.47 0.81 -24.90
C LEU A 240 -20.87 1.66 -26.01
N ALA A 241 -19.55 1.60 -26.17
CA ALA A 241 -18.85 2.25 -27.27
C ALA A 241 -18.86 1.38 -28.54
N HIS A 242 -18.64 2.00 -29.69
CA HIS A 242 -18.62 1.33 -30.99
C HIS A 242 -17.34 1.70 -31.72
N TYR A 243 -16.55 0.70 -32.12
CA TYR A 243 -15.31 0.87 -32.87
C TYR A 243 -15.43 0.28 -34.27
N GLY A 244 -14.61 0.77 -35.19
CA GLY A 244 -14.49 0.18 -36.52
C GLY A 244 -15.53 0.60 -37.55
N LEU A 245 -16.36 1.62 -37.27
CA LEU A 245 -17.35 2.11 -38.23
C LEU A 245 -16.71 2.57 -39.54
N GLU A 246 -15.62 3.35 -39.49
CA GLU A 246 -14.93 3.84 -40.70
C GLU A 246 -14.43 2.70 -41.59
N LYS A 247 -13.80 1.69 -40.99
CA LYS A 247 -13.32 0.50 -41.72
C LYS A 247 -14.45 -0.33 -42.31
N ALA A 248 -15.58 -0.45 -41.60
CA ALA A 248 -16.76 -1.10 -42.13
C ALA A 248 -17.32 -0.31 -43.35
N HIS A 249 -17.31 1.02 -43.29
CA HIS A 249 -17.72 1.87 -44.40
C HIS A 249 -16.81 1.75 -45.62
N GLU A 250 -15.49 1.69 -45.44
CA GLU A 250 -14.54 1.44 -46.54
C GLU A 250 -14.79 0.11 -47.25
N ARG A 251 -15.33 -0.87 -46.52
CA ARG A 251 -15.72 -2.19 -47.06
C ARG A 251 -17.12 -2.21 -47.68
N GLY A 252 -17.81 -1.06 -47.74
CA GLY A 252 -19.15 -0.95 -48.30
C GLY A 252 -20.26 -1.38 -47.34
N PHE A 253 -20.02 -1.39 -46.03
CA PHE A 253 -21.02 -1.74 -45.01
C PHE A 253 -21.32 -0.56 -44.09
N GLY A 254 -22.60 -0.37 -43.77
CA GLY A 254 -23.08 0.61 -42.80
C GLY A 254 -23.85 -0.07 -41.67
N VAL A 255 -23.88 0.57 -40.51
CA VAL A 255 -24.70 0.15 -39.36
C VAL A 255 -25.79 1.19 -39.12
N GLN A 256 -27.04 0.73 -39.03
CA GLN A 256 -28.19 1.64 -38.94
C GLN A 256 -28.49 2.09 -37.51
N ASN A 257 -28.45 1.19 -36.52
CA ASN A 257 -28.78 1.46 -35.13
C ASN A 257 -28.04 0.52 -34.16
N PHE A 258 -27.65 1.06 -33.01
CA PHE A 258 -27.18 0.30 -31.85
C PHE A 258 -28.28 0.27 -30.79
N PRO A 259 -29.02 -0.84 -30.66
CA PRO A 259 -30.22 -0.89 -29.81
C PRO A 259 -29.91 -0.87 -28.31
N VAL A 260 -28.66 -1.09 -27.92
CA VAL A 260 -28.22 -1.18 -26.52
C VAL A 260 -27.25 -0.04 -26.24
N ALA A 261 -27.69 0.94 -25.44
CA ALA A 261 -26.86 2.07 -25.04
C ALA A 261 -25.95 1.74 -23.85
N ASN A 262 -26.40 0.87 -22.94
CA ASN A 262 -25.69 0.51 -21.72
C ASN A 262 -25.65 -1.00 -21.54
N VAL A 263 -24.53 -1.50 -21.02
CA VAL A 263 -24.34 -2.89 -20.63
C VAL A 263 -24.15 -2.99 -19.12
N GLN A 264 -24.60 -4.09 -18.53
CA GLN A 264 -24.39 -4.40 -17.13
C GLN A 264 -23.16 -5.29 -16.99
N VAL A 265 -22.18 -4.81 -16.23
CA VAL A 265 -20.94 -5.54 -15.93
C VAL A 265 -20.91 -5.83 -14.45
N THR A 266 -20.94 -7.11 -14.09
CA THR A 266 -20.78 -7.55 -12.69
C THR A 266 -19.33 -7.95 -12.47
N LEU A 267 -18.67 -7.18 -11.60
CA LEU A 267 -17.28 -7.41 -11.20
C LEU A 267 -17.24 -8.03 -9.80
N ARG A 268 -16.35 -9.00 -9.62
CA ARG A 268 -16.04 -9.64 -8.34
C ARG A 268 -14.68 -9.18 -7.84
N GLY A 269 -14.60 -8.77 -6.57
CA GLY A 269 -13.37 -8.24 -5.98
C GLY A 269 -13.53 -7.89 -4.50
N ARG A 270 -12.45 -7.38 -3.88
CA ARG A 270 -12.53 -6.83 -2.52
C ARG A 270 -13.48 -5.63 -2.49
N GLN A 271 -14.34 -5.54 -1.48
CA GLN A 271 -15.36 -4.51 -1.37
C GLN A 271 -14.78 -3.09 -1.53
N GLN A 272 -13.66 -2.80 -0.86
CA GLN A 272 -13.01 -1.48 -0.96
C GLN A 272 -12.54 -1.13 -2.38
N VAL A 273 -12.15 -2.14 -3.18
CA VAL A 273 -11.74 -1.94 -4.57
C VAL A 273 -12.98 -1.65 -5.43
N LEU A 274 -14.04 -2.44 -5.28
CA LEU A 274 -15.29 -2.25 -6.02
C LEU A 274 -15.99 -0.91 -5.71
N ASP A 275 -15.81 -0.38 -4.50
CA ASP A 275 -16.36 0.92 -4.13
C ASP A 275 -15.55 2.10 -4.66
N GLY A 276 -14.26 1.90 -4.94
CA GLY A 276 -13.39 2.91 -5.56
C GLY A 276 -13.53 3.02 -7.09
N ILE A 277 -14.27 2.13 -7.73
CA ILE A 277 -14.45 2.11 -9.19
C ILE A 277 -15.59 3.05 -9.58
N ALA A 278 -15.24 4.13 -10.28
CA ALA A 278 -16.23 4.97 -10.95
C ALA A 278 -16.73 4.26 -12.23
N PRO A 279 -18.03 4.32 -12.55
CA PRO A 279 -18.59 3.66 -13.74
C PRO A 279 -17.89 4.02 -15.05
N GLY A 280 -17.40 5.25 -15.19
CA GLY A 280 -16.69 5.72 -16.40
C GLY A 280 -15.26 5.20 -16.57
N LYS A 281 -14.73 4.41 -15.62
CA LYS A 281 -13.40 3.76 -15.76
C LYS A 281 -13.49 2.37 -16.39
N ILE A 282 -14.69 1.82 -16.51
CA ILE A 282 -14.97 0.59 -17.23
C ILE A 282 -15.34 1.00 -18.65
N ALA A 283 -14.64 0.49 -19.66
CA ALA A 283 -15.01 0.69 -21.05
C ALA A 283 -15.55 -0.63 -21.61
N ALA A 284 -16.76 -0.60 -22.15
CA ALA A 284 -17.33 -1.70 -22.89
C ALA A 284 -17.51 -1.26 -24.33
N TYR A 285 -17.12 -2.09 -25.29
CA TYR A 285 -17.22 -1.75 -26.69
C TYR A 285 -17.56 -2.95 -27.57
N ILE A 286 -18.05 -2.63 -28.77
CA ILE A 286 -18.25 -3.59 -29.86
C ILE A 286 -17.35 -3.20 -31.02
N ASP A 287 -16.68 -4.20 -31.60
CA ASP A 287 -15.94 -4.02 -32.85
C ASP A 287 -16.80 -4.41 -34.05
N VAL A 288 -16.98 -3.46 -34.97
CA VAL A 288 -17.75 -3.61 -36.21
C VAL A 288 -16.81 -3.78 -37.43
N SER A 289 -15.49 -3.71 -37.24
CA SER A 289 -14.51 -3.69 -38.33
C SER A 289 -14.56 -4.94 -39.22
N GLU A 290 -14.92 -6.09 -38.65
CA GLU A 290 -14.89 -7.40 -39.32
C GLU A 290 -16.23 -7.86 -39.90
N VAL A 291 -17.24 -6.99 -39.86
CA VAL A 291 -18.56 -7.31 -40.42
C VAL A 291 -18.48 -7.49 -41.94
N SER A 292 -19.04 -8.60 -42.43
CA SER A 292 -18.95 -9.03 -43.84
C SER A 292 -20.28 -9.49 -44.44
N SER A 293 -21.36 -9.55 -43.64
CA SER A 293 -22.69 -9.97 -44.08
C SER A 293 -23.74 -8.90 -43.82
N VAL A 294 -24.64 -8.72 -44.78
CA VAL A 294 -25.80 -7.82 -44.69
C VAL A 294 -26.90 -8.49 -43.88
N GLY A 295 -27.58 -7.72 -43.04
CA GLY A 295 -28.67 -8.16 -42.18
C GLY A 295 -28.34 -8.09 -40.70
N LEU A 296 -29.01 -8.92 -39.90
CA LEU A 296 -28.89 -8.90 -38.45
C LEU A 296 -27.67 -9.68 -37.99
N VAL A 297 -26.60 -8.97 -37.61
CA VAL A 297 -25.33 -9.56 -37.16
C VAL A 297 -25.21 -9.42 -35.64
N ARG A 298 -24.90 -10.52 -34.96
CA ARG A 298 -24.69 -10.54 -33.50
C ARG A 298 -23.21 -10.35 -33.20
N LEU A 299 -22.86 -9.23 -32.59
CA LEU A 299 -21.49 -8.89 -32.24
C LEU A 299 -21.25 -9.07 -30.73
N PRO A 300 -20.11 -9.66 -30.31
CA PRO A 300 -19.79 -9.81 -28.90
C PRO A 300 -19.48 -8.45 -28.26
N VAL A 301 -19.89 -8.28 -27.01
CA VAL A 301 -19.49 -7.12 -26.20
C VAL A 301 -18.14 -7.43 -25.56
N ILE A 302 -17.15 -6.59 -25.83
CA ILE A 302 -15.79 -6.68 -25.28
C ILE A 302 -15.67 -5.66 -24.16
N ILE A 303 -15.08 -6.08 -23.03
CA ILE A 303 -14.82 -5.19 -21.90
C ILE A 303 -13.32 -4.96 -21.83
N ASP A 304 -12.92 -3.70 -21.87
CA ASP A 304 -11.56 -3.32 -21.52
C ASP A 304 -11.47 -3.21 -19.98
N THR A 305 -10.94 -4.27 -19.38
CA THR A 305 -10.66 -4.36 -17.95
C THR A 305 -9.21 -4.00 -17.62
N GLU A 306 -8.40 -3.57 -18.60
CA GLU A 306 -6.99 -3.23 -18.38
C GLU A 306 -6.81 -2.07 -17.38
N THR A 307 -7.86 -1.30 -17.14
CA THR A 307 -7.92 -0.23 -16.13
C THR A 307 -8.22 -0.70 -14.71
N LEU A 308 -8.63 -1.95 -14.49
CA LEU A 308 -9.16 -2.48 -13.23
C LEU A 308 -8.43 -3.72 -12.74
N LEU A 309 -7.15 -3.52 -12.48
CA LEU A 309 -6.31 -4.43 -11.71
C LEU A 309 -7.07 -4.84 -10.43
N TYR A 310 -7.08 -6.14 -10.10
CA TYR A 310 -7.76 -6.73 -8.92
C TYR A 310 -9.27 -7.03 -9.03
N THR A 311 -9.90 -6.89 -10.20
CA THR A 311 -11.30 -7.34 -10.39
C THR A 311 -11.42 -8.39 -11.48
N ARG A 312 -12.37 -9.32 -11.31
CA ARG A 312 -12.73 -10.31 -12.32
C ARG A 312 -14.15 -10.07 -12.78
N THR A 313 -14.37 -10.02 -14.09
CA THR A 313 -15.73 -10.03 -14.66
C THR A 313 -16.37 -11.39 -14.41
N GLU A 314 -17.49 -11.40 -13.70
CA GLU A 314 -18.25 -12.61 -13.39
C GLU A 314 -19.48 -12.73 -14.29
N LEU A 315 -20.09 -11.59 -14.67
CA LEU A 315 -21.24 -11.57 -15.55
C LEU A 315 -21.24 -10.31 -16.43
N LEU A 316 -21.57 -10.48 -17.71
CA LEU A 316 -21.75 -9.41 -18.69
C LEU A 316 -23.12 -9.59 -19.34
N LEU A 317 -23.96 -8.57 -19.28
CA LEU A 317 -25.32 -8.59 -19.84
C LEU A 317 -25.61 -7.30 -20.63
N PRO A 318 -26.02 -7.39 -21.90
CA PRO A 318 -25.95 -8.57 -22.77
C PRO A 318 -24.49 -8.93 -23.11
N ASP A 319 -24.21 -10.21 -23.35
CA ASP A 319 -22.92 -10.72 -23.82
C ASP A 319 -22.65 -10.40 -25.30
N SER A 320 -23.71 -10.08 -26.03
CA SER A 320 -23.72 -9.84 -27.45
C SER A 320 -24.86 -8.92 -27.84
N VAL A 321 -24.64 -8.04 -28.82
CA VAL A 321 -25.65 -7.11 -29.33
C VAL A 321 -25.91 -7.40 -30.79
N ALA A 322 -27.20 -7.51 -31.13
CA ALA A 322 -27.64 -7.62 -32.51
C ALA A 322 -27.65 -6.23 -33.16
N VAL A 323 -26.92 -6.10 -34.26
CA VAL A 323 -26.75 -4.87 -35.02
C VAL A 323 -27.25 -5.11 -36.45
N ASN A 324 -28.03 -4.17 -36.99
CA ASN A 324 -28.50 -4.26 -38.37
C ASN A 324 -27.48 -3.62 -39.31
N VAL A 325 -26.89 -4.46 -40.17
CA VAL A 325 -25.85 -4.10 -41.12
C VAL A 325 -26.49 -4.00 -42.50
N TYR A 326 -26.25 -2.89 -43.20
CA TYR A 326 -26.71 -2.67 -44.56
C TYR A 326 -25.54 -2.45 -45.52
N GLU A 327 -25.73 -2.78 -46.79
CA GLU A 327 -24.77 -2.44 -47.84
C GLU A 327 -24.84 -0.95 -48.13
N ARG A 328 -23.70 -0.28 -48.01
CA ARG A 328 -23.54 1.15 -48.28
C ARG A 328 -22.96 1.30 -49.68
N VAL A 329 -23.80 1.74 -50.62
CA VAL A 329 -23.36 2.10 -51.97
C VAL A 329 -22.40 3.30 -51.87
N PRO A 330 -21.18 3.23 -52.44
CA PRO A 330 -20.26 4.36 -52.42
C PRO A 330 -20.90 5.54 -53.15
N GLN A 331 -20.97 6.69 -52.49
CA GLN A 331 -21.38 7.91 -53.18
C GLN A 331 -20.25 8.30 -54.12
N THR A 332 -20.49 8.17 -55.43
CA THR A 332 -19.68 8.83 -56.44
C THR A 332 -19.77 10.32 -56.19
N LEU A 333 -18.63 10.94 -55.88
CA LEU A 333 -18.49 12.39 -55.84
C LEU A 333 -18.62 12.88 -57.29
N ASP A 334 -19.82 13.34 -57.65
CA ASP A 334 -20.11 14.03 -58.92
C ASP A 334 -19.56 15.46 -58.92
#